data_AF-A0AAV3F082-F1
#
_entry.id   AF-A0AAV3F082-F1
#
_cell.length_a   1.000
_cell.length_b   1.000
_cell.length_c   1.000
_cell.angle_alpha   90.00
_cell.angle_beta   90.00
_cell.angle_gamma   90.00
#
_symmetry.space_group_name_H-M   'P 1'
#
loop_
_entity.id
_entity.type
_entity.pdbx_description
1 polymer ?
#
loop_
_entity_poly.entity_id
_entity_poly.type
_entity_poly.pdbx_seq_one_letter_code
_entity_poly.pdbx_strand_id
1 'polypeptide(L)'
;KEKIKGEGNDKVLTTNATGGVEWALKSDIKPTKADLTTDGIIVVGDATTGTQLATGALLEGVNLSIKKESIDNDKIAPSTLTIDKLATVPEKKNMHLVTDINGKPQWETLKGSDIKITTKPIATNETVEGQRVYTVRIINGEVETPPGTSLTYNSEIKAIPLSNIDYLLTAHIYDSSNKLLINGVTDVTNSKNTSVKFRFGSGNFYNTLPVAKNYIVVLKYVSTEIVTP
;
A
#
# COMPACT_ATOMS: atom_id res chain seq x y z
N LYS A 1 2.06 -28.10 -69.42
CA LYS A 1 0.70 -28.49 -68.98
C LYS A 1 0.44 -27.78 -67.66
N GLU A 2 -0.64 -27.01 -67.59
CA GLU A 2 -1.11 -26.41 -66.34
C GLU A 2 -1.47 -27.55 -65.38
N LYS A 3 -0.89 -27.57 -64.18
CA LYS A 3 -1.10 -28.68 -63.22
C LYS A 3 -2.48 -28.58 -62.53
N ILE A 4 -3.10 -27.41 -62.55
CA ILE A 4 -4.42 -27.13 -61.95
C ILE A 4 -5.12 -26.08 -62.82
N LYS A 5 -6.26 -26.42 -63.42
CA LYS A 5 -7.09 -25.47 -64.18
C LYS A 5 -8.07 -24.80 -63.23
N GLY A 6 -8.21 -23.47 -63.32
CA GLY A 6 -9.21 -22.73 -62.52
C GLY A 6 -10.65 -23.11 -62.87
N GLU A 7 -11.52 -23.24 -61.87
CA GLU A 7 -12.93 -23.62 -62.03
C GLU A 7 -13.92 -22.45 -61.83
N GLY A 8 -13.45 -21.21 -61.99
CA GLY A 8 -14.26 -20.00 -61.92
C GLY A 8 -13.93 -19.12 -60.72
N ASN A 9 -14.39 -17.86 -60.78
CA ASN A 9 -14.03 -16.82 -59.81
C ASN A 9 -14.60 -17.06 -58.41
N ASP A 10 -15.64 -17.89 -58.27
CA ASP A 10 -16.35 -18.14 -57.01
C ASP A 10 -15.87 -19.40 -56.28
N LYS A 11 -14.76 -19.98 -56.74
CA LYS A 11 -14.13 -21.13 -56.10
C LYS A 11 -12.74 -20.79 -55.58
N VAL A 12 -12.31 -21.51 -54.56
CA VAL A 12 -10.94 -21.49 -54.07
C VAL A 12 -10.42 -22.90 -53.91
N LEU A 13 -9.10 -23.05 -54.01
CA LEU A 13 -8.43 -24.33 -53.90
C LEU A 13 -8.32 -24.71 -52.41
N THR A 14 -8.91 -25.84 -52.03
CA THR A 14 -8.89 -26.38 -50.66
C THR A 14 -8.27 -27.77 -50.64
N THR A 15 -7.89 -28.24 -49.45
CA THR A 15 -7.44 -29.60 -49.23
C THR A 15 -8.56 -30.39 -48.56
N ASN A 16 -8.94 -31.54 -49.13
CA ASN A 16 -9.96 -32.41 -48.57
C ASN A 16 -9.42 -33.21 -47.38
N ALA A 17 -10.30 -33.95 -46.69
CA ALA A 17 -9.97 -34.73 -45.50
C ALA A 17 -8.89 -35.81 -45.72
N THR A 18 -8.62 -36.17 -46.98
CA THR A 18 -7.61 -37.17 -47.37
C THR A 18 -6.30 -36.55 -47.85
N GLY A 19 -6.14 -35.23 -47.77
CA GLY A 19 -4.95 -34.52 -48.24
C GLY A 19 -4.93 -34.25 -49.76
N GLY A 20 -6.01 -34.59 -50.48
CA GLY A 20 -6.19 -34.27 -51.89
C GLY A 20 -6.63 -32.82 -52.10
N VAL A 21 -6.34 -32.25 -53.26
CA VAL A 21 -6.64 -30.85 -53.58
C VAL A 21 -7.91 -30.76 -54.42
N GLU A 22 -8.86 -29.90 -54.04
CA GLU A 22 -10.14 -29.71 -54.72
C GLU A 22 -10.56 -28.23 -54.78
N TRP A 23 -11.48 -27.89 -55.69
CA TRP A 23 -12.05 -26.54 -55.79
C TRP A 23 -13.37 -26.46 -55.01
N ALA A 24 -13.34 -25.83 -53.84
CA ALA A 24 -14.54 -25.57 -53.03
C ALA A 24 -15.18 -24.22 -53.40
N LEU A 25 -16.51 -24.14 -53.31
CA LEU A 25 -17.22 -22.86 -53.45
C LEU A 25 -16.84 -21.94 -52.29
N LYS A 26 -16.62 -20.66 -52.58
CA LYS A 26 -16.37 -19.63 -51.55
C LYS A 26 -17.48 -19.57 -50.50
N SER A 27 -18.74 -19.85 -50.89
CA SER A 27 -19.90 -19.90 -50.00
C SER A 27 -19.85 -21.04 -48.97
N ASP A 28 -19.13 -22.11 -49.29
CA ASP A 28 -19.04 -23.30 -48.45
C ASP A 28 -17.91 -23.18 -47.41
N ILE A 29 -16.99 -22.25 -47.63
CA ILE A 29 -15.97 -21.85 -46.66
C ILE A 29 -16.61 -20.94 -45.63
N LYS A 30 -17.28 -21.57 -44.68
CA LYS A 30 -17.71 -20.91 -43.47
C LYS A 30 -16.52 -20.88 -42.51
N PRO A 31 -16.23 -19.74 -41.86
CA PRO A 31 -15.39 -19.76 -40.69
C PRO A 31 -15.96 -20.80 -39.73
N THR A 32 -15.26 -21.92 -39.55
CA THR A 32 -15.55 -22.83 -38.45
C THR A 32 -15.22 -22.03 -37.21
N LYS A 33 -16.24 -21.43 -36.61
CA LYS A 33 -16.15 -20.81 -35.30
C LYS A 33 -15.77 -21.90 -34.32
N ALA A 34 -14.49 -22.26 -34.25
CA ALA A 34 -13.93 -22.53 -32.95
C ALA A 34 -13.97 -21.17 -32.29
N ASP A 35 -14.82 -21.03 -31.27
CA ASP A 35 -14.63 -19.92 -30.35
C ASP A 35 -13.15 -19.94 -29.98
N LEU A 36 -12.50 -18.78 -30.06
CA LEU A 36 -11.27 -18.61 -29.31
C LEU A 36 -11.71 -18.73 -27.86
N THR A 37 -11.58 -19.92 -27.25
CA THR A 37 -11.87 -20.12 -25.83
C THR A 37 -10.74 -19.44 -25.09
N THR A 38 -10.93 -18.16 -24.86
CA THR A 38 -10.20 -17.41 -23.87
C THR A 38 -10.95 -17.68 -22.55
N ASP A 39 -10.29 -17.62 -21.40
CA ASP A 39 -10.96 -17.80 -20.10
C ASP A 39 -11.91 -16.62 -19.74
N GLY A 40 -12.52 -15.99 -20.75
CA GLY A 40 -13.29 -14.75 -20.65
C GLY A 40 -12.43 -13.48 -20.55
N ILE A 41 -11.10 -13.62 -20.65
CA ILE A 41 -10.13 -12.51 -20.47
C ILE A 41 -9.91 -11.73 -21.77
N ILE A 42 -9.85 -12.42 -22.92
CA ILE A 42 -9.55 -11.83 -24.22
C ILE A 42 -10.83 -11.85 -25.06
N VAL A 43 -11.27 -10.68 -25.53
CA VAL A 43 -12.39 -10.54 -26.47
C VAL A 43 -11.84 -10.25 -27.87
N VAL A 44 -12.34 -10.96 -28.88
CA VAL A 44 -12.10 -10.64 -30.29
C VAL A 44 -13.28 -9.79 -30.79
N GLY A 45 -13.18 -8.47 -30.67
CA GLY A 45 -14.28 -7.52 -30.96
C GLY A 45 -14.14 -6.21 -30.16
N ASP A 46 -15.24 -5.45 -30.01
CA ASP A 46 -15.26 -4.24 -29.15
C ASP A 46 -15.57 -4.61 -27.69
N ALA A 47 -14.58 -4.53 -26.80
CA ALA A 47 -14.75 -4.82 -25.37
C ALA A 47 -15.61 -3.82 -24.60
N THR A 48 -15.83 -2.62 -25.12
CA THR A 48 -16.63 -1.59 -24.42
C THR A 48 -18.12 -1.88 -24.57
N THR A 49 -18.53 -2.35 -25.76
CA THR A 49 -19.94 -2.63 -26.09
C THR A 49 -20.28 -4.12 -26.08
N GLY A 50 -19.28 -5.01 -26.11
CA GLY A 50 -19.48 -6.46 -26.18
C GLY A 50 -19.93 -6.95 -27.56
N THR A 51 -19.86 -6.11 -28.59
CA THR A 51 -20.36 -6.41 -29.94
C THR A 51 -19.37 -7.30 -30.70
N GLN A 52 -19.84 -8.44 -31.23
CA GLN A 52 -19.05 -9.29 -32.13
C GLN A 52 -18.89 -8.65 -33.52
N LEU A 53 -17.75 -8.95 -34.18
CA LEU A 53 -17.47 -8.51 -35.54
C LEU A 53 -18.56 -8.96 -36.53
N ALA A 54 -18.79 -8.14 -37.57
CA ALA A 54 -19.74 -8.44 -38.64
C ALA A 54 -19.39 -9.76 -39.36
N THR A 55 -20.42 -10.45 -39.86
CA THR A 55 -20.24 -11.73 -40.58
C THR A 55 -19.48 -11.48 -41.89
N GLY A 56 -18.26 -12.00 -42.02
CA GLY A 56 -17.48 -12.01 -43.27
C GLY A 56 -16.13 -11.28 -43.27
N ALA A 57 -15.74 -10.60 -42.19
CA ALA A 57 -14.40 -10.02 -42.09
C ALA A 57 -13.36 -11.10 -41.72
N LEU A 58 -12.34 -11.32 -42.55
CA LEU A 58 -11.30 -12.32 -42.26
C LEU A 58 -10.28 -11.81 -41.25
N LEU A 59 -9.81 -10.55 -41.36
CA LEU A 59 -8.88 -9.91 -40.41
C LEU A 59 -8.97 -8.36 -40.48
N GLU A 60 -10.14 -7.75 -40.34
CA GLU A 60 -10.15 -6.31 -40.02
C GLU A 60 -9.71 -6.11 -38.57
N GLY A 61 -8.90 -5.08 -38.34
CA GLY A 61 -8.05 -4.84 -37.17
C GLY A 61 -8.54 -5.51 -35.88
N VAL A 62 -7.89 -6.62 -35.51
CA VAL A 62 -8.19 -7.32 -34.26
C VAL A 62 -7.66 -6.48 -33.11
N ASN A 63 -8.56 -5.77 -32.42
CA ASN A 63 -8.24 -5.15 -31.16
C ASN A 63 -8.28 -6.22 -30.06
N LEU A 64 -7.11 -6.66 -29.62
CA LEU A 64 -6.99 -7.48 -28.41
C LEU A 64 -7.28 -6.58 -27.21
N SER A 65 -8.42 -6.81 -26.58
CA SER A 65 -8.89 -6.03 -25.44
C SER A 65 -9.10 -6.92 -24.22
N ILE A 66 -8.88 -6.33 -23.04
CA ILE A 66 -9.09 -6.98 -21.75
C ILE A 66 -10.43 -6.49 -21.20
N LYS A 67 -11.30 -7.41 -20.82
CA LYS A 67 -12.61 -7.07 -20.25
C LYS A 67 -12.43 -6.36 -18.89
N LYS A 68 -13.29 -5.37 -18.60
CA LYS A 68 -13.36 -4.73 -17.28
C LYS A 68 -13.51 -5.80 -16.19
N GLU A 69 -12.66 -5.71 -15.17
CA GLU A 69 -12.66 -6.62 -14.00
C GLU A 69 -12.32 -8.09 -14.32
N SER A 70 -11.83 -8.43 -15.52
CA SER A 70 -11.48 -9.83 -15.84
C SER A 70 -10.13 -10.29 -15.29
N ILE A 71 -9.29 -9.35 -14.82
CA ILE A 71 -8.06 -9.66 -14.08
C ILE A 71 -8.36 -9.43 -12.60
N ASP A 72 -8.70 -10.52 -11.91
CA ASP A 72 -8.85 -10.54 -10.46
C ASP A 72 -7.64 -11.20 -9.79
N ASN A 73 -7.68 -11.28 -8.46
CA ASN A 73 -6.57 -11.77 -7.66
C ASN A 73 -6.18 -13.21 -7.97
N ASP A 74 -7.10 -14.05 -8.44
CA ASP A 74 -6.81 -15.46 -8.75
C ASP A 74 -5.92 -15.59 -9.99
N LYS A 75 -5.94 -14.58 -10.87
CA LYS A 75 -5.15 -14.51 -12.12
C LYS A 75 -3.79 -13.87 -11.87
N ILE A 76 -3.54 -13.35 -10.67
CA ILE A 76 -2.28 -12.73 -10.26
C ILE A 76 -1.57 -13.69 -9.30
N ALA A 77 -0.57 -14.41 -9.80
CA ALA A 77 0.19 -15.34 -8.96
C ALA A 77 0.84 -14.62 -7.76
N PRO A 78 1.03 -15.30 -6.61
CA PRO A 78 1.73 -14.72 -5.46
C PRO A 78 3.08 -14.13 -5.85
N SER A 79 3.42 -12.96 -5.28
CA SER A 79 4.68 -12.25 -5.56
C SER A 79 4.86 -11.80 -7.02
N THR A 80 3.81 -11.82 -7.85
CA THR A 80 3.85 -11.21 -9.20
C THR A 80 4.05 -9.70 -9.11
N LEU A 81 3.38 -9.06 -8.16
CA LEU A 81 3.51 -7.63 -7.84
C LEU A 81 4.40 -7.48 -6.60
N THR A 82 5.70 -7.30 -6.81
CA THR A 82 6.65 -7.00 -5.73
C THR A 82 6.79 -5.50 -5.52
N ILE A 83 7.30 -5.07 -4.37
CA ILE A 83 7.55 -3.66 -4.10
C ILE A 83 8.49 -3.04 -5.13
N ASP A 84 9.53 -3.78 -5.58
CA ASP A 84 10.47 -3.29 -6.60
C ASP A 84 9.81 -3.11 -7.98
N LYS A 85 8.77 -3.90 -8.28
CA LYS A 85 7.96 -3.75 -9.49
C LYS A 85 6.95 -2.61 -9.39
N LEU A 86 6.53 -2.24 -8.18
CA LEU A 86 5.63 -1.12 -7.91
C LEU A 86 6.37 0.21 -7.69
N ALA A 87 7.63 0.16 -7.24
CA ALA A 87 8.44 1.29 -6.82
C ALA A 87 9.72 1.39 -7.67
N THR A 88 9.56 1.57 -8.98
CA THR A 88 10.69 1.79 -9.89
C THR A 88 11.23 3.22 -9.86
N VAL A 89 10.63 4.13 -9.07
CA VAL A 89 11.05 5.53 -9.00
C VAL A 89 11.68 5.82 -7.64
N PRO A 90 12.98 6.15 -7.56
CA PRO A 90 13.67 6.51 -6.31
C PRO A 90 12.98 7.63 -5.50
N GLU A 91 12.25 8.50 -6.18
CA GLU A 91 11.45 9.60 -5.61
C GLU A 91 10.22 9.12 -4.82
N LYS A 92 9.86 7.84 -4.93
CA LYS A 92 8.70 7.23 -4.25
C LYS A 92 9.10 6.40 -3.02
N LYS A 93 10.37 6.47 -2.59
CA LYS A 93 10.79 5.91 -1.28
C LYS A 93 10.01 6.59 -0.15
N ASN A 94 9.47 5.81 0.79
CA ASN A 94 8.62 6.26 1.91
C ASN A 94 7.24 6.84 1.52
N MET A 95 6.63 6.32 0.45
CA MET A 95 5.25 6.60 0.08
C MET A 95 4.39 5.33 0.21
N HIS A 96 3.09 5.48 0.46
CA HIS A 96 2.12 4.40 0.37
C HIS A 96 1.14 4.62 -0.79
N LEU A 97 0.52 3.55 -1.28
CA LEU A 97 -0.54 3.64 -2.27
C LEU A 97 -1.88 3.69 -1.53
N VAL A 98 -2.67 4.72 -1.79
CA VAL A 98 -4.01 4.89 -1.24
C VAL A 98 -5.02 5.11 -2.34
N THR A 99 -6.30 4.98 -2.01
CA THR A 99 -7.41 5.21 -2.93
C THR A 99 -7.98 6.60 -2.66
N ASP A 100 -8.06 7.43 -3.70
CA ASP A 100 -8.68 8.76 -3.61
C ASP A 100 -10.21 8.67 -3.46
N ILE A 101 -10.87 9.82 -3.31
CA ILE A 101 -12.34 9.89 -3.15
C ILE A 101 -13.12 9.33 -4.36
N ASN A 102 -12.46 9.20 -5.51
CA ASN A 102 -13.03 8.75 -6.77
C ASN A 102 -12.64 7.29 -7.08
N GLY A 103 -11.99 6.59 -6.15
CA GLY A 103 -11.56 5.20 -6.36
C GLY A 103 -10.24 5.05 -7.12
N LYS A 104 -9.48 6.13 -7.36
CA LYS A 104 -8.22 6.08 -8.13
C LYS A 104 -7.01 5.85 -7.20
N PRO A 105 -6.07 4.98 -7.59
CA PRO A 105 -4.85 4.78 -6.81
C PRO A 105 -3.93 6.01 -6.93
N GLN A 106 -3.42 6.49 -5.80
CA GLN A 106 -2.47 7.59 -5.73
C GLN A 106 -1.36 7.30 -4.70
N TRP A 107 -0.14 7.76 -5.01
CA TRP A 107 0.98 7.69 -4.07
C TRP A 107 0.93 8.89 -3.13
N GLU A 108 0.81 8.64 -1.83
CA GLU A 108 0.92 9.67 -0.80
C GLU A 108 2.21 9.51 0.00
N THR A 109 2.86 10.63 0.31
CA THR A 109 3.97 10.66 1.26
C THR A 109 3.45 10.16 2.60
N LEU A 110 4.17 9.21 3.22
CA LEU A 110 3.88 8.82 4.60
C LEU A 110 3.94 10.08 5.47
N LYS A 111 2.78 10.52 5.97
CA LYS A 111 2.70 11.65 6.90
C LYS A 111 3.06 11.12 8.29
N GLY A 112 3.57 11.98 9.17
CA GLY A 112 3.81 11.59 10.59
C GLY A 112 2.54 11.08 11.29
N SER A 113 1.34 11.39 10.79
CA SER A 113 0.07 10.81 11.27
C SER A 113 -0.15 9.35 10.85
N ASP A 114 0.55 8.86 9.83
CA ASP A 114 0.54 7.46 9.37
C ASP A 114 1.54 6.60 10.16
N ILE A 115 2.23 7.19 11.15
CA ILE A 115 2.98 6.46 12.17
C ILE A 115 1.98 5.58 12.91
N LYS A 116 1.86 4.32 12.46
CA LYS A 116 1.46 3.24 13.35
C LYS A 116 2.29 3.40 14.61
N ILE A 117 1.65 3.67 15.75
CA ILE A 117 2.23 3.36 17.05
C ILE A 117 2.58 1.87 16.96
N THR A 118 3.84 1.56 16.70
CA THR A 118 4.29 0.19 16.38
C THR A 118 4.22 -0.73 17.59
N THR A 119 3.81 -0.22 18.75
CA THR A 119 3.45 -1.03 19.90
C THR A 119 2.12 -0.55 20.47
N LYS A 120 1.10 -1.40 20.41
CA LYS A 120 -0.06 -1.27 21.32
C LYS A 120 0.51 -1.12 22.74
N PRO A 121 0.03 -0.17 23.56
CA PRO A 121 0.47 -0.10 24.94
C PRO A 121 0.37 -1.47 25.62
N ILE A 122 1.44 -1.88 26.27
CA ILE A 122 1.56 -3.17 26.93
C ILE A 122 1.29 -2.94 28.41
N ALA A 123 0.30 -3.63 28.96
CA ALA A 123 0.07 -3.64 30.39
C ALA A 123 1.28 -4.20 31.12
N THR A 124 1.73 -3.52 32.16
CA THR A 124 2.72 -4.06 33.08
C THR A 124 2.02 -4.91 34.16
N ASN A 125 2.81 -5.55 35.02
CA ASN A 125 2.32 -6.23 36.22
C ASN A 125 2.15 -5.26 37.41
N GLU A 126 2.23 -3.95 37.16
CA GLU A 126 2.13 -2.93 38.20
C GLU A 126 0.74 -2.29 38.20
N THR A 127 0.30 -1.88 39.38
CA THR A 127 -0.85 -1.01 39.56
C THR A 127 -0.46 0.17 40.43
N VAL A 128 -1.06 1.32 40.18
CA VAL A 128 -0.90 2.54 40.99
C VAL A 128 -2.29 3.02 41.32
N GLU A 129 -2.61 3.16 42.61
CA GLU A 129 -3.94 3.60 43.06
C GLU A 129 -5.10 2.73 42.51
N GLY A 130 -4.86 1.42 42.34
CA GLY A 130 -5.84 0.48 41.75
C GLY A 130 -6.00 0.61 40.23
N GLN A 131 -5.28 1.52 39.60
CA GLN A 131 -5.25 1.71 38.14
C GLN A 131 -4.10 0.92 37.50
N ARG A 132 -4.35 0.40 36.30
CA ARG A 132 -3.37 -0.43 35.57
C ARG A 132 -2.27 0.41 34.96
N VAL A 133 -1.01 -0.02 35.05
CA VAL A 133 0.13 0.68 34.46
C VAL A 133 0.45 0.10 33.08
N TYR A 134 0.78 0.97 32.13
CA TYR A 134 1.14 0.61 30.77
C TYR A 134 2.50 1.17 30.36
N THR A 135 3.18 0.46 29.45
CA THR A 135 4.35 0.95 28.73
C THR A 135 4.08 1.00 27.23
N VAL A 136 4.62 2.00 26.55
CA VAL A 136 4.52 2.14 25.09
C VAL A 136 5.84 2.62 24.53
N ARG A 137 6.26 2.00 23.42
CA ARG A 137 7.49 2.36 22.69
C ARG A 137 7.13 2.95 21.33
N ILE A 138 7.51 4.21 21.15
CA ILE A 138 7.23 5.03 19.97
C ILE A 138 8.55 5.17 19.23
N ILE A 139 8.59 4.73 17.98
CA ILE A 139 9.84 4.69 17.19
C ILE A 139 10.13 5.98 16.42
N ASN A 140 9.15 6.88 16.34
CA ASN A 140 9.20 8.11 15.55
C ASN A 140 8.66 9.31 16.36
N GLY A 141 9.23 9.59 17.54
CA GLY A 141 8.92 10.81 18.27
C GLY A 141 9.49 12.04 17.56
N GLU A 142 8.61 12.89 17.04
CA GLU A 142 8.96 14.17 16.38
C GLU A 142 9.10 15.30 17.41
N VAL A 143 10.01 16.24 17.17
CA VAL A 143 10.16 17.46 17.98
C VAL A 143 9.40 18.62 17.31
N GLU A 144 8.63 19.40 18.09
CA GLU A 144 7.73 20.45 17.61
C GLU A 144 8.46 21.77 17.22
N THR A 145 9.72 22.01 17.64
CA THR A 145 10.48 23.24 17.29
C THR A 145 12.03 23.12 17.37
N PRO A 146 12.81 23.90 16.56
CA PRO A 146 12.59 24.28 15.16
C PRO A 146 13.37 23.37 14.19
N PRO A 147 12.97 23.31 12.90
CA PRO A 147 13.51 22.36 11.95
C PRO A 147 14.97 22.68 11.60
N GLY A 148 15.86 21.70 11.81
CA GLY A 148 17.03 21.50 10.96
C GLY A 148 18.30 22.32 11.22
N THR A 149 18.40 23.16 12.25
CA THR A 149 19.66 23.90 12.49
C THR A 149 20.19 23.92 13.93
N SER A 150 19.35 23.73 14.96
CA SER A 150 19.80 23.42 16.32
C SER A 150 18.61 23.09 17.23
N LEU A 151 18.72 22.02 18.03
CA LEU A 151 17.80 21.80 19.14
C LEU A 151 18.18 22.73 20.28
N THR A 152 17.21 23.53 20.73
CA THR A 152 17.40 24.51 21.80
C THR A 152 16.88 23.97 23.12
N TYR A 153 17.27 24.62 24.21
CA TYR A 153 16.69 24.40 25.53
C TYR A 153 15.15 24.54 25.44
N ASN A 154 14.40 23.65 26.11
CA ASN A 154 12.93 23.55 26.08
C ASN A 154 12.29 23.07 24.78
N SER A 155 13.03 22.35 23.93
CA SER A 155 12.40 21.70 22.77
C SER A 155 11.33 20.70 23.23
N GLU A 156 10.21 20.65 22.52
CA GLU A 156 9.02 19.87 22.87
C GLU A 156 8.88 18.65 21.96
N ILE A 157 8.58 17.46 22.51
CA ILE A 157 8.09 16.36 21.66
C ILE A 157 6.65 16.67 21.27
N LYS A 158 6.35 16.55 19.98
CA LYS A 158 5.00 16.69 19.43
C LYS A 158 4.05 15.76 20.17
N ALA A 159 2.84 16.23 20.45
CA ALA A 159 1.86 15.51 21.26
C ALA A 159 1.70 14.04 20.82
N ILE A 160 1.86 13.13 21.78
CA ILE A 160 1.77 11.68 21.57
C ILE A 160 0.36 11.24 21.94
N PRO A 161 -0.45 10.74 20.99
CA PRO A 161 -1.79 10.25 21.28
C PRO A 161 -1.73 8.94 22.06
N LEU A 162 -2.39 8.90 23.22
CA LEU A 162 -2.49 7.73 24.10
C LEU A 162 -3.94 7.59 24.58
N SER A 163 -4.61 6.53 24.14
CA SER A 163 -5.93 6.18 24.67
C SER A 163 -5.79 5.69 26.11
N ASN A 164 -6.76 6.00 26.95
CA ASN A 164 -6.85 5.56 28.34
C ASN A 164 -5.73 6.05 29.26
N ILE A 165 -4.99 7.12 28.94
CA ILE A 165 -4.03 7.68 29.91
C ILE A 165 -4.76 8.50 30.99
N ASP A 166 -4.40 8.27 32.25
CA ASP A 166 -4.70 9.18 33.36
C ASP A 166 -3.55 10.18 33.53
N TYR A 167 -2.36 9.71 33.90
CA TYR A 167 -1.15 10.54 34.02
C TYR A 167 0.15 9.78 33.69
N LEU A 168 1.18 10.52 33.28
CA LEU A 168 2.49 9.99 32.93
C LEU A 168 3.33 9.71 34.18
N LEU A 169 4.01 8.56 34.21
CA LEU A 169 4.99 8.24 35.26
C LEU A 169 6.41 8.58 34.81
N THR A 170 6.83 8.07 33.65
CA THR A 170 8.16 8.30 33.11
C THR A 170 8.15 8.40 31.59
N ALA A 171 9.15 9.10 31.06
CA ALA A 171 9.46 9.14 29.65
C ALA A 171 10.98 9.06 29.46
N HIS A 172 11.40 8.11 28.63
CA HIS A 172 12.79 7.91 28.25
C HIS A 172 12.94 8.14 26.75
N ILE A 173 14.02 8.83 26.36
CA ILE A 173 14.32 9.14 24.96
C ILE A 173 15.62 8.46 24.58
N TYR A 174 15.60 7.76 23.45
CA TYR A 174 16.73 7.04 22.89
C TYR A 174 17.01 7.54 21.47
N ASP A 175 18.27 7.42 21.04
CA ASP A 175 18.61 7.54 19.62
C ASP A 175 18.13 6.31 18.83
N SER A 176 18.28 6.37 17.50
CA SER A 176 17.92 5.27 16.59
C SER A 176 18.69 3.96 16.85
N SER A 177 19.81 4.02 17.57
CA SER A 177 20.65 2.89 17.94
C SER A 177 20.28 2.31 19.32
N ASN A 178 19.17 2.75 19.93
CA ASN A 178 18.73 2.43 21.29
C ASN A 178 19.66 2.90 22.41
N LYS A 179 20.51 3.91 22.17
CA LYS A 179 21.28 4.54 23.24
C LYS A 179 20.37 5.52 23.99
N LEU A 180 20.31 5.38 25.31
CA LEU A 180 19.57 6.31 26.17
C LEU A 180 20.20 7.70 26.09
N LEU A 181 19.38 8.70 25.76
CA LEU A 181 19.77 10.10 25.69
C LEU A 181 19.23 10.87 26.90
N ILE A 182 17.97 10.63 27.26
CA ILE A 182 17.26 11.34 28.32
C ILE A 182 16.47 10.34 29.16
N ASN A 183 16.61 10.44 30.49
CA ASN A 183 15.98 9.55 31.47
C ASN A 183 14.89 10.23 32.32
N GLY A 184 14.34 11.34 31.84
CA GLY A 184 13.32 12.11 32.55
C GLY A 184 12.88 13.32 31.73
N VAL A 185 11.65 13.77 31.96
CA VAL A 185 11.03 14.86 31.20
C VAL A 185 10.49 15.91 32.17
N THR A 186 10.31 17.12 31.66
CA THR A 186 9.83 18.29 32.41
C THR A 186 8.63 18.91 31.72
N ASP A 187 7.91 19.79 32.43
CA ASP A 187 6.72 20.48 31.93
C ASP A 187 5.72 19.52 31.24
N VAL A 188 5.45 18.40 31.91
CA VAL A 188 4.53 17.37 31.39
C VAL A 188 3.12 17.94 31.41
N THR A 189 2.51 17.97 30.22
CA THR A 189 1.09 18.27 30.03
C THR A 189 0.41 17.01 29.54
N ASN A 190 -0.41 16.40 30.39
CA ASN A 190 -1.27 15.26 30.04
C ASN A 190 -2.73 15.73 30.00
N SER A 191 -3.43 15.38 28.92
CA SER A 191 -4.89 15.46 28.88
C SER A 191 -5.44 14.05 28.95
N LYS A 192 -6.26 13.79 29.98
CA LYS A 192 -6.86 12.47 30.24
C LYS A 192 -7.48 11.91 28.95
N ASN A 193 -7.23 10.62 28.66
CA ASN A 193 -7.74 9.90 27.49
C ASN A 193 -7.38 10.47 26.10
N THR A 194 -6.36 11.31 25.97
CA THR A 194 -6.06 11.92 24.66
C THR A 194 -4.59 11.84 24.31
N SER A 195 -3.75 12.65 24.94
CA SER A 195 -2.35 12.80 24.56
C SER A 195 -1.48 13.29 25.70
N VAL A 196 -0.19 13.06 25.52
CA VAL A 196 0.87 13.58 26.39
C VAL A 196 1.78 14.48 25.58
N LYS A 197 2.13 15.62 26.18
CA LYS A 197 3.17 16.52 25.72
C LYS A 197 4.14 16.77 26.87
N PHE A 198 5.43 16.89 26.56
CA PHE A 198 6.45 17.19 27.56
C PHE A 198 7.65 17.88 26.89
N ARG A 199 8.44 18.56 27.72
CA ARG A 199 9.72 19.14 27.34
C ARG A 199 10.86 18.25 27.78
N PHE A 200 11.99 18.39 27.08
CA PHE A 200 13.26 17.82 27.50
C PHE A 200 14.28 18.93 27.72
N GLY A 201 15.06 18.78 28.80
CA GLY A 201 15.98 19.78 29.30
C GLY A 201 15.28 20.81 30.20
N SER A 202 15.61 20.80 31.50
CA SER A 202 15.26 21.90 32.41
C SER A 202 16.35 22.09 33.45
N GLY A 203 16.60 23.34 33.87
CA GLY A 203 17.27 23.66 35.14
C GLY A 203 18.68 23.09 35.28
N ASN A 204 19.64 23.67 34.54
CA ASN A 204 21.09 23.35 34.61
C ASN A 204 21.51 21.96 34.08
N PHE A 205 20.66 21.25 33.33
CA PHE A 205 21.08 20.02 32.63
C PHE A 205 21.71 20.35 31.27
N TYR A 206 23.01 20.05 31.14
CA TYR A 206 23.88 20.40 30.02
C TYR A 206 23.64 19.63 28.70
N ASN A 207 22.66 18.72 28.64
CA ASN A 207 22.51 17.82 27.49
C ASN A 207 21.37 18.27 26.58
N THR A 208 21.72 18.92 25.47
CA THR A 208 20.84 19.06 24.31
C THR A 208 20.72 17.71 23.61
N LEU A 209 19.54 17.42 23.01
CA LEU A 209 19.42 16.25 22.15
C LEU A 209 20.25 16.47 20.87
N PRO A 210 20.98 15.46 20.37
CA PRO A 210 21.64 15.53 19.06
C PRO A 210 20.59 15.77 17.97
N VAL A 211 20.86 16.63 16.99
CA VAL A 211 19.92 16.89 15.89
C VAL A 211 19.63 15.56 15.15
N ALA A 212 18.40 15.08 15.28
CA ALA A 212 17.91 13.90 14.61
C ALA A 212 16.52 14.18 14.05
N LYS A 213 16.13 13.47 12.98
CA LYS A 213 14.77 13.60 12.43
C LYS A 213 13.73 13.06 13.42
N ASN A 214 14.04 11.92 14.05
CA ASN A 214 13.13 11.19 14.94
C ASN A 214 13.91 10.60 16.13
N TYR A 215 13.23 10.46 17.27
CA TYR A 215 13.73 9.71 18.43
C TYR A 215 12.86 8.49 18.74
N ILE A 216 13.43 7.54 19.47
CA ILE A 216 12.65 6.50 20.13
C ILE A 216 12.24 7.03 21.49
N VAL A 217 10.94 7.03 21.77
CA VAL A 217 10.35 7.47 23.04
C VAL A 217 9.69 6.29 23.72
N VAL A 218 10.05 5.99 24.96
CA VAL A 218 9.40 4.99 25.79
C VAL A 218 8.68 5.70 26.92
N LEU A 219 7.36 5.53 26.98
CA LEU A 219 6.52 6.12 28.02
C LEU A 219 6.01 5.03 28.95
N LYS A 220 6.00 5.32 30.26
CA LYS A 220 5.30 4.56 31.28
C LYS A 220 4.22 5.44 31.88
N TYR A 221 2.98 4.97 31.94
CA TYR A 221 1.85 5.78 32.39
C TYR A 221 0.81 4.96 33.15
N VAL A 222 0.04 5.65 33.99
CA VAL A 222 -1.14 5.10 34.67
C VAL A 222 -2.35 5.23 33.73
N SER A 223 -3.07 4.13 33.54
CA SER A 223 -4.26 4.08 32.71
C SER A 223 -5.50 4.49 33.51
N THR A 224 -6.54 4.99 32.84
CA THR A 224 -7.87 5.18 33.42
C THR A 224 -8.62 3.87 33.69
N GLU A 225 -8.02 2.73 33.33
CA GLU A 225 -8.54 1.38 33.60
C GLU A 225 -8.33 1.01 35.08
N ILE A 226 -9.43 0.85 35.80
CA ILE A 226 -9.45 0.36 37.17
C ILE A 226 -9.35 -1.16 37.15
N VAL A 227 -8.37 -1.72 37.86
CA VAL A 227 -8.27 -3.16 38.09
C VAL A 227 -9.23 -3.51 39.21
N THR A 228 -10.35 -4.12 38.84
CA THR A 228 -11.28 -4.69 39.84
C THR A 228 -10.72 -6.04 40.28
N PRO A 229 -10.69 -6.35 41.59
CA PRO A 229 -10.21 -7.63 42.11
C PRO A 229 -11.01 -8.83 41.59
#